data_AF-A0A1I1DB25-F1
#
_entry.id   AF-A0A1I1DB25-F1
#
_cell.length_a   1.000
_cell.length_b   1.000
_cell.length_c   1.000
_cell.angle_alpha   90.00
_cell.angle_beta   90.00
_cell.angle_gamma   90.00
#
_symmetry.space_group_name_H-M   'P 1'
#
loop_
_entity.id
_entity.type
_entity.pdbx_description
1 polymer ?
#
loop_
_entity_poly.entity_id
_entity_poly.type
_entity_poly.pdbx_seq_one_letter_code
_entity_poly.pdbx_strand_id
1 'polypeptide(L)'
;MSRRLHRYAALLASPDIGAPSPSRGGGFSCEACGSPAVHLPSDLSGEALVICDGCQRPVATLAAFRAYVDRLAASAQFCDHHLTVCHADAGAESDQAVSS
;
A
#
# COMPACT_ATOMS: atom_id res chain seq x y z
N MET A 1 -31.31 -18.65 13.22
CA MET A 1 -30.83 -17.98 11.99
C MET A 1 -30.46 -16.52 12.28
N SER A 2 -29.51 -16.25 13.20
CA SER A 2 -29.31 -14.86 13.69
C SER A 2 -27.86 -14.45 13.96
N ARG A 3 -26.87 -15.34 13.79
CA ARG A 3 -25.45 -15.01 14.05
C ARG A 3 -24.68 -14.49 12.84
N ARG A 4 -25.17 -14.75 11.62
CA ARG A 4 -24.53 -14.27 10.38
C ARG A 4 -24.77 -12.77 10.14
N LEU A 5 -25.93 -12.25 10.52
CA LEU A 5 -26.30 -10.85 10.29
C LEU A 5 -25.49 -9.87 11.17
N HIS A 6 -25.15 -10.26 12.40
CA HIS A 6 -24.29 -9.43 13.26
C HIS A 6 -22.86 -9.25 12.71
N ARG A 7 -22.37 -10.23 11.95
CA ARG A 7 -21.02 -10.17 11.37
C ARG A 7 -20.92 -9.13 10.25
N TYR A 8 -21.99 -8.93 9.48
CA TYR A 8 -22.06 -7.90 8.44
C TYR A 8 -22.24 -6.49 9.02
N ALA A 9 -23.00 -6.36 10.12
CA ALA A 9 -23.20 -5.07 10.78
C ALA A 9 -21.90 -4.49 11.36
N ALA A 10 -20.98 -5.34 11.84
CA ALA A 10 -19.67 -4.90 12.34
C ALA A 10 -18.75 -4.36 11.23
N LEU A 11 -18.85 -4.86 9.99
CA LEU A 11 -18.05 -4.39 8.86
C LEU A 11 -18.52 -3.04 8.32
N LEU A 12 -19.79 -2.70 8.53
CA LEU A 12 -20.39 -1.42 8.09
C LEU A 12 -20.25 -0.31 9.15
N ALA A 13 -19.77 -0.63 10.35
CA ALA A 13 -19.67 0.28 11.48
C ALA A 13 -18.26 0.86 11.70
N SER A 14 -17.34 0.70 10.73
CA SER A 14 -16.01 1.30 10.80
C SER A 14 -15.93 2.56 9.93
N PRO A 15 -16.23 3.77 10.45
CA PRO A 15 -15.73 4.99 9.88
C PRO A 15 -14.32 5.23 10.45
N ASP A 16 -13.32 4.54 9.92
CA ASP A 16 -11.92 4.99 10.05
C ASP A 16 -11.50 5.67 8.74
N ILE A 17 -12.16 6.79 8.45
CA ILE A 17 -11.58 7.83 7.60
C ILE A 17 -10.76 8.70 8.55
N GLY A 18 -9.53 8.28 8.87
CA GLY A 18 -8.82 8.97 9.95
C GLY A 18 -7.43 8.50 10.34
N ALA A 19 -6.61 7.92 9.46
CA ALA A 19 -5.15 8.01 9.59
C ALA A 19 -4.47 7.56 8.29
N PRO A 20 -3.59 8.37 7.68
CA PRO A 20 -2.57 7.80 6.82
C PRO A 20 -1.67 6.95 7.73
N SER A 21 -1.94 5.65 7.81
CA SER A 21 -0.92 4.71 8.30
C SER A 21 0.30 4.93 7.41
N PRO A 22 1.49 5.22 7.96
CA PRO A 22 2.68 5.18 7.13
C PRO A 22 2.76 3.76 6.60
N SER A 23 2.70 3.61 5.29
CA SER A 23 2.88 2.35 4.59
C SER A 23 4.27 1.81 4.94
N ARG A 24 4.34 1.07 6.05
CA ARG A 24 5.52 0.36 6.57
C ARG A 24 5.77 -0.94 5.80
N GLY A 25 5.04 -1.16 4.72
CA GLY A 25 5.42 -2.02 3.59
C GLY A 25 5.70 -1.12 2.40
N GLY A 26 6.79 -1.37 1.67
CA GLY A 26 7.34 -0.50 0.62
C GLY A 26 6.48 -0.31 -0.64
N GLY A 27 5.20 0.01 -0.49
CA GLY A 27 4.28 0.35 -1.57
C GLY A 27 4.19 1.85 -1.83
N PHE A 28 3.55 2.19 -2.94
CA PHE A 28 3.28 3.57 -3.33
C PHE A 28 2.13 4.17 -2.49
N SER A 29 2.32 5.42 -2.03
CA SER A 29 1.28 6.25 -1.42
C SER A 29 1.46 7.70 -1.89
N CYS A 30 0.38 8.36 -2.29
CA CYS A 30 0.42 9.76 -2.71
C CYS A 30 0.82 10.66 -1.53
N GLU A 31 1.89 11.45 -1.68
CA GLU A 31 2.40 12.32 -0.61
C GLU A 31 1.40 13.39 -0.16
N ALA A 32 0.50 13.82 -1.05
CA ALA A 32 -0.44 14.89 -0.76
C ALA A 32 -1.69 14.44 0.02
N CYS A 33 -2.18 13.22 -0.22
CA CYS A 33 -3.46 12.75 0.35
C CYS A 33 -3.40 11.33 0.95
N GLY A 34 -2.26 10.65 0.87
CA GLY A 34 -2.09 9.28 1.36
C GLY A 34 -2.75 8.20 0.51
N SER A 35 -3.43 8.54 -0.59
CA SER A 35 -4.09 7.54 -1.43
C SER A 35 -3.07 6.57 -2.06
N PRO A 36 -3.30 5.25 -1.98
CA PRO A 36 -2.45 4.25 -2.60
C PRO A 36 -2.78 4.01 -4.08
N ALA A 37 -3.85 4.62 -4.60
CA ALA A 37 -4.38 4.35 -5.93
C ALA A 37 -4.01 5.43 -6.96
N VAL A 38 -3.83 4.98 -8.21
CA VAL A 38 -3.53 5.83 -9.36
C VAL A 38 -4.38 5.46 -10.57
N HIS A 39 -4.66 6.46 -11.41
CA HIS A 39 -5.13 6.27 -12.77
C HIS A 39 -3.98 6.30 -13.76
N LEU A 40 -3.88 5.25 -14.57
CA LEU A 40 -2.96 5.20 -15.70
C LEU A 40 -3.55 5.99 -16.89
N PRO A 41 -2.75 6.78 -17.60
CA PRO A 41 -3.19 7.48 -18.79
C PRO A 41 -3.52 6.49 -19.92
N SER A 42 -4.44 6.88 -20.80
CA SER A 42 -4.73 6.12 -22.02
C SER A 42 -3.62 6.24 -23.08
N ASP A 43 -2.94 7.39 -23.11
CA ASP A 43 -1.71 7.55 -23.87
C ASP A 43 -0.55 6.85 -23.12
N LEU A 44 0.17 5.98 -23.83
CA LEU A 44 1.27 5.19 -23.28
C LEU A 44 2.66 5.80 -23.53
N SER A 45 2.70 7.03 -24.03
CA SER A 45 3.92 7.84 -24.14
C SER A 45 4.59 8.03 -22.76
N GLY A 46 5.92 8.16 -22.75
CA GLY A 46 6.67 8.30 -21.49
C GLY A 46 6.31 9.55 -20.69
N GLU A 47 5.90 10.62 -21.37
CA GLU A 47 5.55 11.92 -20.79
C GLU A 47 4.10 12.01 -20.28
N ALA A 48 3.25 11.03 -20.64
CA ALA A 48 1.88 10.99 -20.18
C ALA A 48 1.80 10.97 -18.64
N LEU A 49 0.84 11.69 -18.06
CA LEU A 49 0.75 11.87 -16.62
C LEU A 49 -0.01 10.72 -15.95
N VAL A 50 0.56 10.20 -14.87
CA VAL A 50 -0.13 9.32 -13.92
C VAL A 50 -0.78 10.20 -12.86
N ILE A 51 -2.08 9.98 -12.62
CA ILE A 51 -2.90 10.81 -11.74
C ILE A 51 -3.23 10.06 -10.46
N CYS A 52 -3.16 10.72 -9.31
CA CYS A 52 -3.66 10.16 -8.06
C CYS A 52 -5.18 10.00 -8.11
N ASP A 53 -5.69 8.80 -7.82
CA ASP A 53 -7.14 8.53 -7.79
C ASP A 53 -7.85 9.29 -6.65
N GLY A 54 -7.15 9.59 -5.56
CA GLY A 54 -7.70 10.32 -4.41
C GLY A 54 -7.85 11.82 -4.64
N CYS A 55 -6.75 12.53 -4.87
CA CYS A 55 -6.75 14.00 -4.96
C CYS A 55 -6.71 14.54 -6.40
N GLN A 56 -6.69 13.66 -7.41
CA GLN A 56 -6.71 14.00 -8.84
C GLN A 56 -5.55 14.89 -9.31
N ARG A 57 -4.46 14.94 -8.53
CA ARG A 57 -3.23 15.64 -8.91
C ARG A 57 -2.28 14.71 -9.65
N PRO A 58 -1.48 15.22 -10.60
CA PRO A 58 -0.43 14.43 -11.22
C PRO A 58 0.65 14.06 -10.19
N VAL A 59 1.07 12.80 -10.20
CA VAL A 59 2.07 12.27 -9.25
C VAL A 59 3.40 11.92 -9.91
N ALA A 60 3.39 11.58 -11.20
CA ALA A 60 4.58 11.24 -11.97
C ALA A 60 4.27 11.27 -13.48
N THR A 61 5.32 11.24 -14.30
CA THR A 61 5.20 10.79 -15.70
C THR A 61 5.11 9.27 -15.76
N LEU A 62 4.53 8.74 -16.84
CA LEU A 62 4.36 7.29 -17.03
C LEU A 62 5.71 6.57 -17.08
N ALA A 63 6.75 7.17 -17.67
CA ALA A 63 8.10 6.63 -17.67
C ALA A 63 8.66 6.49 -16.25
N ALA A 64 8.53 7.54 -15.43
CA ALA A 64 9.00 7.51 -14.04
C ALA A 64 8.22 6.49 -13.19
N PHE A 65 6.90 6.40 -13.39
CA PHE A 65 6.05 5.43 -12.70
C PHE A 65 6.41 3.99 -13.05
N ARG A 66 6.63 3.67 -14.34
CA ARG A 66 7.10 2.35 -14.78
C ARG A 66 8.42 1.97 -14.12
N ALA A 67 9.40 2.87 -14.18
CA ALA A 67 10.70 2.63 -13.55
C ALA A 67 10.60 2.40 -12.03
N TYR A 68 9.65 3.06 -11.34
CA TYR A 68 9.36 2.81 -9.93
C TYR A 68 8.77 1.41 -9.71
N VAL A 69 7.75 1.03 -10.47
CA VAL A 69 7.11 -0.30 -10.38
C VAL A 69 8.12 -1.41 -10.70
N ASP A 70 8.99 -1.22 -11.70
CA ASP A 70 10.03 -2.18 -12.06
C ASP A 70 11.03 -2.40 -10.91
N ARG A 71 11.46 -1.32 -10.24
CA ARG A 71 12.31 -1.43 -9.04
C ARG A 71 11.60 -2.15 -7.90
N LEU A 72 10.32 -1.83 -7.68
CA LEU A 72 9.52 -2.49 -6.64
C LEU A 72 9.40 -3.99 -6.92
N ALA A 73 9.09 -4.37 -8.16
CA ALA A 73 9.01 -5.77 -8.58
C ALA A 73 10.35 -6.50 -8.45
N ALA A 74 11.46 -5.86 -8.82
CA ALA A 74 12.80 -6.43 -8.65
C ALA A 74 13.19 -6.63 -7.18
N SER A 75 12.65 -5.80 -6.27
CA SER A 75 12.87 -5.93 -4.83
C SER A 75 11.96 -6.94 -4.13
N ALA A 76 10.92 -7.43 -4.83
CA ALA A 76 9.96 -8.34 -4.25
C ALA A 76 10.63 -9.71 -3.99
N GLN A 77 10.62 -10.14 -2.73
CA GLN A 77 11.02 -11.48 -2.35
C GLN A 77 9.78 -12.36 -2.28
N PHE A 78 9.75 -13.40 -3.12
CA PHE A 78 8.70 -14.40 -3.11
C PHE A 78 9.17 -15.59 -2.27
N CYS A 79 8.30 -16.10 -1.40
CA CYS A 79 8.54 -17.40 -0.77
C CYS A 79 8.25 -18.50 -1.80
N ASP A 80 9.11 -19.53 -1.85
CA ASP A 80 9.22 -20.57 -2.90
C ASP A 80 7.94 -21.42 -3.16
N HIS A 81 6.83 -21.13 -2.48
CA HIS A 81 5.60 -21.93 -2.59
C HIS A 81 4.31 -21.15 -2.83
N HIS A 82 4.29 -19.82 -2.73
CA HIS A 82 3.09 -19.03 -3.03
C HIS A 82 3.50 -17.68 -3.61
N LEU A 83 2.69 -17.15 -4.55
CA LEU A 83 2.71 -15.75 -5.00
C LEU A 83 2.39 -14.74 -3.86
N THR A 84 2.63 -15.12 -2.61
CA THR A 84 2.44 -14.32 -1.41
C THR A 84 3.77 -13.65 -1.09
N VAL A 85 3.79 -12.32 -1.12
CA VAL A 85 4.92 -11.53 -0.66
C VAL A 85 5.04 -11.73 0.85
N CYS A 86 6.16 -12.27 1.30
CA CYS A 86 6.42 -12.46 2.72
C CYS A 86 6.89 -11.13 3.31
N HIS A 87 6.13 -10.56 4.25
CA HIS A 87 6.59 -9.43 5.05
C HIS A 87 7.66 -9.94 6.01
N ALA A 88 8.86 -9.36 5.96
CA ALA A 88 9.81 -9.52 7.05
C ALA A 88 9.27 -8.69 8.23
N ASP A 89 8.70 -9.35 9.22
CA ASP A 89 8.45 -8.73 10.51
C ASP A 89 9.81 -8.27 11.06
N ALA A 90 10.05 -6.96 11.03
CA ALA A 90 11.14 -6.37 11.79
C ALA A 90 10.79 -6.53 13.28
N GLY A 91 11.13 -7.70 13.82
CA GLY A 91 11.09 -7.95 15.26
C GLY A 91 11.96 -6.90 15.95
N ALA A 92 11.31 -5.98 16.65
CA ALA A 92 11.96 -5.20 17.66
C ALA A 92 12.34 -6.16 18.80
N GLU A 93 13.58 -6.65 18.80
CA GLU A 93 14.23 -7.11 20.03
C GLU A 93 14.36 -5.89 20.95
N SER A 94 13.33 -5.65 21.76
CA SER A 94 13.47 -4.86 22.97
C SER A 94 14.14 -5.75 24.03
N ASP A 95 15.46 -5.59 24.10
CA ASP A 95 16.27 -5.98 25.24
C ASP A 95 15.67 -5.37 26.52
N GLN A 96 15.07 -6.21 27.35
CA GLN A 96 14.73 -5.86 28.73
C GLN A 96 14.90 -7.09 29.63
N ALA A 97 16.15 -7.32 30.02
CA ALA A 97 16.48 -8.09 31.21
C ALA A 97 17.18 -7.17 32.22
N VAL A 98 16.37 -6.43 32.99
CA VAL A 98 16.79 -5.92 34.31
C VAL A 98 16.04 -6.73 35.37
N SER A 99 16.80 -7.55 36.11
CA SER A 99 16.54 -8.17 37.42
C SER A 99 17.56 -9.32 37.51
N SER A 100 18.49 -9.39 38.47
CA SER A 100 18.38 -9.11 39.90
C SER A 100 19.67 -8.54 40.50
#